data_AF-N1PUX1-F1
#
_entry.id   AF-N1PUX1-F1
#
_cell.length_a   1.000
_cell.length_b   1.000
_cell.length_c   1.000
_cell.angle_alpha   90.00
_cell.angle_beta   90.00
_cell.angle_gamma   90.00
#
_symmetry.space_group_name_H-M   'P 1'
#
loop_
_entity.id
_entity.type
_entity.pdbx_description
1 polymer ?
#
loop_
_entity_poly.entity_id
_entity_poly.type
_entity_poly.pdbx_seq_one_letter_code
_entity_poly.pdbx_strand_id
1 'polypeptide(L)'
;MVDAMRVPGDIASSSIFADERRAQKNSADVGTTEVNIGGNSRDPKIMARITNPDPNARERWERKKVIQMVRKGGRLTDAQMIKRTEREHLVKSHNMKTSVKKLGMLARQIQGKTIDDAIVQMRFSKKRVAQEVLKQLEFARDEAVVMRGMGLGVVHAEKAESDANEITTGIGEMSLARQRPVEIQLKDGKRHRVEDASKIYIDQAWVGRGPYGQLPDYRARGRVFIMRTPWTSLSVVLKEEATRVRQWEEREVKRVKQLKEKVWVPLPDRPIQIQRQWYSW
;
A
#
# COMPACT_ATOMS: atom_id res chain seq x y z
N MET A 1 -8.87 -2.26 59.08
CA MET A 1 -7.78 -2.25 58.08
C MET A 1 -7.64 -3.69 57.61
N VAL A 2 -8.20 -4.01 56.44
CA VAL A 2 -8.40 -5.39 56.00
C VAL A 2 -7.05 -5.92 55.50
N ASP A 3 -6.53 -6.94 56.18
CA ASP A 3 -5.29 -7.63 55.85
C ASP A 3 -5.46 -8.30 54.48
N ALA A 4 -4.71 -7.82 53.48
CA ALA A 4 -4.78 -8.36 52.13
C ALA A 4 -4.28 -9.81 52.15
N MET A 5 -5.16 -10.74 51.79
CA MET A 5 -4.88 -12.17 51.73
C MET A 5 -3.59 -12.42 50.92
N ARG A 6 -2.54 -12.93 51.57
CA ARG A 6 -1.28 -13.28 50.91
C ARG A 6 -1.51 -14.42 49.93
N VAL A 7 -1.18 -14.22 48.66
CA VAL A 7 -1.16 -15.28 47.65
C VAL A 7 0.05 -16.19 47.93
N PRO A 8 -0.10 -17.52 47.97
CA PRO A 8 1.03 -18.42 48.18
C PRO A 8 2.10 -18.20 47.10
N GLY A 9 3.33 -17.91 47.50
CA GLY A 9 4.46 -17.58 46.62
C GLY A 9 4.84 -16.09 46.57
N ASP A 10 4.12 -15.21 47.28
CA ASP A 10 4.49 -13.80 47.38
C ASP A 10 5.59 -13.55 48.42
N ILE A 11 6.45 -12.55 48.17
CA ILE A 11 7.51 -12.17 49.13
C ILE A 11 6.90 -11.34 50.26
N ALA A 12 7.48 -11.43 51.47
CA ALA A 12 7.06 -10.61 52.59
C ALA A 12 7.19 -9.12 52.26
N SER A 13 6.24 -8.30 52.76
CA SER A 13 6.22 -6.85 52.57
C SER A 13 7.45 -6.12 53.12
N SER A 14 8.19 -6.78 54.02
CA SER A 14 9.45 -6.31 54.60
C SER A 14 10.70 -6.73 53.83
N SER A 15 10.56 -7.44 52.71
CA SER A 15 11.70 -7.88 51.89
C SER A 15 12.30 -6.70 51.11
N ILE A 16 13.62 -6.62 51.04
CA ILE A 16 14.35 -5.56 50.32
C ILE A 16 14.01 -5.53 48.82
N PHE A 17 13.51 -6.64 48.27
CA PHE A 17 13.09 -6.78 46.87
C PHE A 17 11.61 -6.40 46.63
N ALA A 18 10.86 -6.00 47.67
CA ALA A 18 9.46 -5.60 47.54
C ALA A 18 9.30 -4.31 46.70
N ASP A 19 10.22 -3.36 46.87
CA ASP A 19 10.19 -2.10 46.12
C ASP A 19 10.59 -2.28 44.65
N GLU A 20 11.50 -3.21 44.35
CA GLU A 20 11.85 -3.56 42.97
C GLU A 20 10.70 -4.28 42.25
N ARG A 21 9.95 -5.13 42.96
CA ARG A 21 8.74 -5.77 42.42
C ARG A 21 7.59 -4.78 42.26
N ARG A 22 7.43 -3.79 43.17
CA ARG A 22 6.51 -2.67 42.99
C ARG A 22 6.92 -1.79 41.81
N ALA A 23 8.21 -1.53 41.63
CA ALA A 23 8.72 -0.80 40.48
C ALA A 23 8.47 -1.57 39.17
N GLN A 24 8.65 -2.90 39.16
CA GLN A 24 8.26 -3.75 38.03
C GLN A 24 6.76 -3.74 37.78
N LYS A 25 5.94 -3.83 38.83
CA LYS A 25 4.48 -3.79 38.72
C LYS A 25 4.01 -2.43 38.21
N ASN A 26 4.55 -1.33 38.74
CA ASN A 26 4.29 0.02 38.27
C ASN A 26 4.81 0.23 36.84
N SER A 27 5.93 -0.38 36.44
CA SER A 27 6.44 -0.35 35.06
C SER A 27 5.60 -1.18 34.09
N ALA A 28 5.00 -2.28 34.57
CA ALA A 28 4.04 -3.07 33.81
C ALA A 28 2.65 -2.42 33.77
N ASP A 29 2.32 -1.60 34.77
CA ASP A 29 1.11 -0.79 34.90
C ASP A 29 1.27 0.60 34.25
N VAL A 30 2.46 0.94 33.73
CA VAL A 30 2.66 2.02 32.75
C VAL A 30 2.08 1.55 31.41
N GLY A 31 0.75 1.51 31.39
CA GLY A 31 -0.10 1.72 30.25
C GLY A 31 -0.03 0.67 29.15
N THR A 32 -0.85 -0.38 29.27
CA THR A 32 -1.75 -0.66 28.16
C THR A 32 -2.58 0.61 27.96
N THR A 33 -2.07 1.56 27.17
CA THR A 33 -2.80 2.76 26.83
C THR A 33 -4.03 2.28 26.08
N GLU A 34 -5.17 2.19 26.76
CA GLU A 34 -6.45 1.93 26.12
C GLU A 34 -6.72 3.15 25.23
N VAL A 35 -6.23 3.09 23.98
CA VAL A 35 -6.41 4.15 23.02
C VAL A 35 -7.88 4.10 22.60
N ASN A 36 -8.71 4.82 23.35
CA ASN A 36 -10.13 5.02 23.06
C ASN A 36 -10.26 5.85 21.79
N ILE A 37 -10.46 5.19 20.65
CA ILE A 37 -10.79 5.83 19.37
C ILE A 37 -12.25 5.53 19.09
N GLY A 38 -13.08 6.58 19.12
CA GLY A 38 -14.52 6.47 18.84
C GLY A 38 -15.32 5.70 19.91
N GLY A 39 -14.83 5.59 21.14
CA GLY A 39 -15.54 4.98 22.27
C GLY A 39 -15.32 3.47 22.47
N ASN A 40 -14.53 2.81 21.62
CA ASN A 40 -14.20 1.39 21.77
C ASN A 40 -12.79 1.24 22.40
N SER A 41 -12.70 0.58 23.55
CA SER A 41 -11.42 0.15 24.12
C SER A 41 -10.81 -0.96 23.25
N ARG A 42 -9.55 -0.81 22.89
CA ARG A 42 -8.80 -1.76 22.03
C ARG A 42 -8.19 -2.89 22.86
N ASP A 43 -9.02 -3.63 23.59
CA ASP A 43 -8.56 -4.81 24.33
C ASP A 43 -8.35 -5.99 23.34
N PRO A 44 -7.11 -6.52 23.20
CA PRO A 44 -6.84 -7.69 22.36
C PRO A 44 -7.71 -8.90 22.70
N LYS A 45 -8.09 -9.10 23.97
CA LYS A 45 -8.92 -10.23 24.39
C LYS A 45 -10.34 -10.13 23.82
N ILE A 46 -10.91 -8.94 23.85
CA ILE A 46 -12.24 -8.66 23.28
C ILE A 46 -12.18 -8.80 21.75
N MET A 47 -11.14 -8.25 21.12
CA MET A 47 -10.96 -8.31 19.67
C MET A 47 -10.62 -9.71 19.14
N ALA A 48 -10.06 -10.60 19.97
CA ALA A 48 -9.63 -11.94 19.54
C ALA A 48 -10.75 -12.74 18.87
N ARG A 49 -12.00 -12.60 19.36
CA ARG A 49 -13.15 -13.32 18.79
C ARG A 49 -13.47 -12.92 17.35
N ILE A 50 -13.20 -11.66 16.97
CA ILE A 50 -13.46 -11.13 15.62
C ILE A 50 -12.22 -11.28 14.73
N THR A 51 -11.04 -10.98 15.28
CA THR A 51 -9.77 -10.98 14.54
C THR A 51 -9.20 -12.39 14.30
N ASN A 52 -9.47 -13.33 15.20
CA ASN A 52 -8.99 -14.71 15.13
C ASN A 52 -10.13 -15.72 15.40
N PRO A 53 -11.08 -15.88 14.45
CA PRO A 53 -12.21 -16.78 14.63
C PRO A 53 -11.77 -18.26 14.72
N ASP A 54 -10.73 -18.67 14.00
CA ASP A 54 -10.21 -20.04 13.97
C ASP A 54 -8.72 -20.11 14.39
N PRO A 55 -8.42 -20.19 15.69
CA PRO A 55 -7.03 -20.19 16.19
C PRO A 55 -6.19 -21.38 15.70
N ASN A 56 -6.77 -22.59 15.65
CA ASN A 56 -6.06 -23.80 15.21
C ASN A 56 -5.66 -23.75 13.73
N ALA A 57 -6.47 -23.09 12.87
CA ALA A 57 -6.14 -22.90 11.47
C ALA A 57 -5.00 -21.90 11.29
N ARG A 58 -5.03 -20.81 12.07
CA ARG A 58 -3.97 -19.81 12.12
C ARG A 58 -2.63 -20.41 12.56
N GLU A 59 -2.62 -21.19 13.65
CA GLU A 59 -1.39 -21.83 14.16
C GLU A 59 -0.75 -22.76 13.12
N ARG A 60 -1.56 -23.61 12.46
CA ARG A 60 -1.07 -24.50 11.38
C ARG A 60 -0.47 -23.70 10.22
N TRP A 61 -1.08 -22.58 9.86
CA TRP A 61 -0.57 -21.68 8.83
C TRP A 61 0.73 -20.99 9.26
N GLU A 62 0.81 -20.49 10.51
CA GLU A 62 2.01 -19.87 11.08
C GLU A 62 3.17 -20.87 11.10
N ARG A 63 2.94 -22.10 11.60
CA ARG A 63 3.92 -23.19 11.56
C ARG A 63 4.41 -23.45 10.14
N LYS A 64 3.50 -23.54 9.16
CA LYS A 64 3.87 -23.71 7.75
C LYS A 64 4.73 -22.56 7.24
N LYS A 65 4.43 -21.32 7.61
CA LYS A 65 5.19 -20.12 7.20
C LYS A 65 6.57 -20.07 7.85
N VAL A 66 6.68 -20.43 9.13
CA VAL A 66 7.97 -20.54 9.84
C VAL A 66 8.84 -21.61 9.18
N ILE A 67 8.31 -22.80 8.89
CA ILE A 67 9.06 -23.85 8.18
C ILE A 67 9.54 -23.36 6.80
N GLN A 68 8.69 -22.65 6.04
CA GLN A 68 9.08 -22.07 4.75
C GLN A 68 10.21 -21.03 4.90
N MET A 69 10.16 -20.21 5.95
CA MET A 69 11.18 -19.20 6.26
C MET A 69 12.52 -19.86 6.62
N VAL A 70 12.49 -20.87 7.50
CA VAL A 70 13.67 -21.65 7.91
C VAL A 70 14.30 -22.35 6.71
N ARG A 71 13.49 -22.99 5.85
CA ARG A 71 13.97 -23.66 4.63
C ARG A 71 14.69 -22.70 3.67
N LYS A 72 14.28 -21.43 3.64
CA LYS A 72 14.92 -20.38 2.82
C LYS A 72 16.12 -19.71 3.50
N GLY A 73 16.44 -20.08 4.76
CA GLY A 73 17.50 -19.42 5.53
C GLY A 73 17.28 -17.92 5.69
N GLY A 74 16.03 -17.48 5.79
CA GLY A 74 15.69 -16.06 5.92
C GLY A 74 15.77 -15.23 4.63
N ARG A 75 16.11 -15.83 3.47
CA ARG A 75 16.13 -15.10 2.18
C ARG A 75 14.72 -14.70 1.76
N LEU A 76 14.49 -13.40 1.60
CA LEU A 76 13.25 -12.84 1.10
C LEU A 76 13.21 -12.91 -0.43
N THR A 77 12.03 -13.13 -0.98
CA THR A 77 11.80 -12.92 -2.42
C THR A 77 11.57 -11.44 -2.69
N ASP A 78 11.85 -10.97 -3.90
CA ASP A 78 11.65 -9.56 -4.29
C ASP A 78 10.22 -9.08 -3.99
N ALA A 79 9.20 -9.91 -4.24
CA ALA A 79 7.81 -9.61 -3.92
C ALA A 79 7.54 -9.43 -2.40
N GLN A 80 8.30 -10.13 -1.54
CA GLN A 80 8.19 -9.98 -0.09
C GLN A 80 8.93 -8.71 0.37
N MET A 81 10.07 -8.41 -0.25
CA MET A 81 10.81 -7.18 0.01
C MET A 81 9.96 -5.96 -0.36
N ILE A 82 9.39 -5.93 -1.56
CA ILE A 82 8.49 -4.86 -2.04
C ILE A 82 7.30 -4.67 -1.09
N LYS A 83 6.61 -5.75 -0.69
CA LYS A 83 5.48 -5.66 0.26
C LYS A 83 5.86 -5.14 1.64
N ARG A 84 7.12 -5.26 2.04
CA ARG A 84 7.63 -4.78 3.32
C ARG A 84 8.09 -3.32 3.24
N THR A 85 8.66 -2.90 2.11
CA THR A 85 9.25 -1.56 1.94
C THR A 85 8.27 -0.55 1.36
N GLU A 86 7.42 -0.96 0.43
CA GLU A 86 6.49 -0.07 -0.28
C GLU A 86 5.09 -0.19 0.32
N ARG A 87 4.45 0.97 0.51
CA ARG A 87 3.06 1.02 0.94
C ARG A 87 2.14 0.93 -0.28
N GLU A 88 1.12 0.10 -0.18
CA GLU A 88 0.04 0.02 -1.16
C GLU A 88 -1.34 0.04 -0.47
N HIS A 89 -2.31 0.64 -1.15
CA HIS A 89 -3.67 0.74 -0.63
C HIS A 89 -4.68 0.48 -1.75
N LEU A 90 -5.47 -0.58 -1.59
CA LEU A 90 -6.52 -0.94 -2.54
C LEU A 90 -7.86 -0.46 -1.99
N VAL A 91 -8.52 0.42 -2.76
CA VAL A 91 -9.84 0.95 -2.41
C VAL A 91 -10.83 0.54 -3.47
N LYS A 92 -12.01 0.10 -3.03
CA LYS A 92 -13.15 -0.22 -3.90
C LYS A 92 -14.32 0.69 -3.56
N SER A 93 -14.91 1.29 -4.60
CA SER A 93 -16.08 2.13 -4.46
C SER A 93 -17.35 1.34 -4.21
N HIS A 94 -18.38 2.05 -3.73
CA HIS A 94 -19.75 1.58 -3.85
C HIS A 94 -20.16 1.41 -5.32
N ASN A 95 -21.26 0.71 -5.56
CA ASN A 95 -21.80 0.55 -6.91
C ASN A 95 -22.42 1.86 -7.39
N MET A 96 -21.92 2.37 -8.51
CA MET A 96 -22.37 3.57 -9.22
C MET A 96 -23.34 3.18 -10.34
N LYS A 97 -24.33 4.04 -10.63
CA LYS A 97 -25.31 3.79 -11.71
C LYS A 97 -24.70 4.12 -13.08
N THR A 98 -23.85 3.23 -13.58
CA THR A 98 -23.19 3.39 -14.88
C THR A 98 -22.77 2.04 -15.44
N SER A 99 -22.32 2.05 -16.70
CA SER A 99 -21.79 0.87 -17.39
C SER A 99 -20.27 0.81 -17.27
N VAL A 100 -19.72 -0.40 -17.31
CA VAL A 100 -18.27 -0.64 -17.28
C VAL A 100 -17.56 0.12 -18.38
N LYS A 101 -18.17 0.19 -19.58
CA LYS A 101 -17.59 0.91 -20.72
C LYS A 101 -17.47 2.41 -20.47
N LYS A 102 -18.49 3.01 -19.85
CA LYS A 102 -18.56 4.44 -19.57
C LYS A 102 -17.60 4.83 -18.44
N LEU A 103 -17.62 4.08 -17.34
CA LEU A 103 -16.73 4.32 -16.20
C LEU A 103 -15.28 3.96 -16.52
N GLY A 104 -15.05 2.94 -17.37
CA GLY A 104 -13.72 2.53 -17.79
C GLY A 104 -12.94 3.61 -18.55
N MET A 105 -13.62 4.52 -19.25
CA MET A 105 -12.96 5.69 -19.86
C MET A 105 -12.40 6.64 -18.81
N LEU A 106 -13.12 6.87 -17.71
CA LEU A 106 -12.65 7.71 -16.60
C LEU A 106 -11.53 7.02 -15.82
N ALA A 107 -11.65 5.72 -15.55
CA ALA A 107 -10.60 4.94 -14.88
C ALA A 107 -9.27 5.02 -15.63
N ARG A 108 -9.27 4.86 -16.96
CA ARG A 108 -8.07 5.03 -17.78
C ARG A 108 -7.52 6.46 -17.77
N GLN A 109 -8.38 7.47 -17.67
CA GLN A 109 -7.97 8.88 -17.63
C GLN A 109 -7.23 9.26 -16.35
N ILE A 110 -7.57 8.64 -15.22
CA ILE A 110 -6.95 8.91 -13.91
C ILE A 110 -5.77 7.98 -13.62
N GLN A 111 -5.69 6.82 -14.29
CA GLN A 111 -4.59 5.88 -14.12
C GLN A 111 -3.24 6.56 -14.41
N GLY A 112 -2.28 6.39 -13.50
CA GLY A 112 -0.95 6.96 -13.64
C GLY A 112 -0.84 8.45 -13.32
N LYS A 113 -1.91 9.11 -12.87
CA LYS A 113 -1.83 10.49 -12.35
C LYS A 113 -1.56 10.49 -10.84
N THR A 114 -1.04 11.59 -10.34
CA THR A 114 -1.02 11.83 -8.88
C THR A 114 -2.45 11.92 -8.37
N ILE A 115 -2.67 11.63 -7.09
CA ILE A 115 -4.03 11.66 -6.52
C ILE A 115 -4.66 13.06 -6.65
N ASP A 116 -3.86 14.11 -6.44
CA ASP A 116 -4.30 15.50 -6.53
C ASP A 116 -4.68 15.88 -7.97
N ASP A 117 -3.83 15.53 -8.94
CA ASP A 117 -4.14 15.76 -10.35
C ASP A 117 -5.39 15.01 -10.79
N ALA A 118 -5.59 13.79 -10.30
CA ALA A 118 -6.77 13.00 -10.59
C ALA A 118 -8.05 13.65 -10.01
N ILE A 119 -7.99 14.17 -8.78
CA ILE A 119 -9.09 14.92 -8.16
C ILE A 119 -9.42 16.16 -8.99
N VAL A 120 -8.42 16.96 -9.36
CA VAL A 120 -8.59 18.14 -10.22
C VAL A 120 -9.23 17.76 -11.56
N GLN A 121 -8.78 16.67 -12.18
CA GLN A 121 -9.33 16.19 -13.46
C GLN A 121 -10.79 15.74 -13.34
N MET A 122 -11.18 15.14 -12.21
CA MET A 122 -12.58 14.76 -11.97
C MET A 122 -13.45 15.96 -11.63
N ARG A 123 -12.92 16.99 -10.95
CA ARG A 123 -13.61 18.26 -10.66
C ARG A 123 -14.09 18.96 -11.92
N PHE A 124 -13.24 19.04 -12.94
CA PHE A 124 -13.55 19.73 -14.20
C PHE A 124 -14.13 18.83 -15.31
N SER A 125 -14.40 17.56 -15.00
CA SER A 125 -14.95 16.63 -15.99
C SER A 125 -16.45 16.85 -16.20
N LYS A 126 -16.86 16.94 -17.46
CA LYS A 126 -18.28 17.09 -17.86
C LYS A 126 -19.13 15.83 -17.65
N LYS A 127 -18.52 14.69 -17.26
CA LYS A 127 -19.24 13.42 -17.12
C LYS A 127 -19.95 13.37 -15.78
N ARG A 128 -21.26 13.06 -15.76
CA ARG A 128 -22.06 12.91 -14.52
C ARG A 128 -21.38 12.06 -13.45
N VAL A 129 -20.81 10.93 -13.87
CA VAL A 129 -20.16 9.96 -12.97
C VAL A 129 -18.85 10.48 -12.38
N ALA A 130 -18.24 11.53 -12.95
CA ALA A 130 -16.99 12.08 -12.43
C ALA A 130 -17.15 12.65 -11.01
N GLN A 131 -18.34 13.15 -10.65
CA GLN A 131 -18.62 13.60 -9.28
C GLN A 131 -18.61 12.44 -8.27
N GLU A 132 -19.10 11.26 -8.65
CA GLU A 132 -19.05 10.05 -7.82
C GLU A 132 -17.60 9.55 -7.69
N VAL A 133 -16.83 9.59 -8.79
CA VAL A 133 -15.41 9.23 -8.79
C VAL A 133 -14.57 10.20 -7.95
N LEU A 134 -14.86 11.50 -7.99
CA LEU A 134 -14.19 12.51 -7.18
C LEU A 134 -14.32 12.19 -5.69
N LYS A 135 -15.55 11.95 -5.22
CA LYS A 135 -15.81 11.58 -3.82
C LYS A 135 -15.06 10.31 -3.43
N GLN A 136 -15.01 9.35 -4.36
CA GLN A 136 -14.27 8.12 -4.14
C GLN A 136 -12.75 8.35 -4.04
N LEU A 137 -12.18 9.26 -4.83
CA LEU A 137 -10.75 9.58 -4.79
C LEU A 137 -10.38 10.35 -3.51
N GLU A 138 -11.22 11.27 -3.07
CA GLU A 138 -11.04 11.97 -1.78
C GLU A 138 -11.09 10.97 -0.63
N PHE A 139 -12.10 10.09 -0.60
CA PHE A 139 -12.17 9.00 0.38
C PHE A 139 -10.94 8.09 0.34
N ALA A 140 -10.51 7.68 -0.86
CA ALA A 140 -9.36 6.79 -1.01
C ALA A 140 -8.05 7.42 -0.54
N ARG A 141 -7.87 8.74 -0.76
CA ARG A 141 -6.73 9.50 -0.25
C ARG A 141 -6.72 9.47 1.27
N ASP A 142 -7.84 9.86 1.88
CA ASP A 142 -7.94 9.99 3.33
C ASP A 142 -7.76 8.61 4.01
N GLU A 143 -8.36 7.57 3.43
CA GLU A 143 -8.23 6.19 3.88
C GLU A 143 -6.78 5.67 3.76
N ALA A 144 -6.08 6.00 2.67
CA ALA A 144 -4.67 5.63 2.48
C ALA A 144 -3.74 6.33 3.49
N VAL A 145 -3.97 7.62 3.77
CA VAL A 145 -3.21 8.38 4.78
C VAL A 145 -3.44 7.76 6.15
N VAL A 146 -4.69 7.50 6.54
CA VAL A 146 -5.02 7.00 7.89
C VAL A 146 -4.60 5.54 8.09
N MET A 147 -4.92 4.64 7.16
CA MET A 147 -4.67 3.20 7.34
C MET A 147 -3.24 2.78 6.99
N ARG A 148 -2.61 3.41 5.99
CA ARG A 148 -1.29 3.01 5.49
C ARG A 148 -0.20 4.04 5.80
N GLY A 149 -0.55 5.21 6.32
CA GLY A 149 0.41 6.27 6.64
C GLY A 149 1.03 6.93 5.41
N MET A 150 0.38 6.84 4.24
CA MET A 150 0.92 7.36 2.99
C MET A 150 0.92 8.90 2.93
N GLY A 151 1.84 9.49 2.17
CA GLY A 151 1.82 10.94 1.90
C GLY A 151 2.17 11.84 3.09
N LEU A 152 2.74 11.27 4.16
CA LEU A 152 3.13 12.00 5.37
C LEU A 152 4.61 12.40 5.38
N GLY A 153 5.35 12.21 4.28
CA GLY A 153 6.80 12.44 4.23
C GLY A 153 7.19 13.88 4.58
N VAL A 154 6.47 14.87 4.04
CA VAL A 154 6.70 16.30 4.34
C VAL A 154 6.45 16.60 5.81
N VAL A 155 5.32 16.15 6.35
CA VAL A 155 4.95 16.39 7.77
C VAL A 155 5.93 15.73 8.73
N HIS A 156 6.40 14.52 8.41
CA HIS A 156 7.41 13.84 9.20
C HIS A 156 8.77 14.54 9.12
N ALA A 157 9.15 15.06 7.95
CA ALA A 157 10.37 15.84 7.78
C ALA A 157 10.30 17.15 8.58
N GLU A 158 9.19 17.88 8.51
CA GLU A 158 8.97 19.12 9.29
C GLU A 158 9.00 18.87 10.81
N LYS A 159 8.38 17.79 11.28
CA LYS A 159 8.46 17.39 12.70
C LYS A 159 9.87 16.99 13.13
N ALA A 160 10.59 16.25 12.28
CA ALA A 160 11.98 15.92 12.56
C ALA A 160 12.87 17.16 12.59
N GLU A 161 12.61 18.16 11.74
CA GLU A 161 13.27 19.47 11.76
C GLU A 161 12.96 20.23 13.06
N SER A 162 11.72 20.23 13.55
CA SER A 162 11.36 20.88 14.82
C SER A 162 11.96 20.18 16.04
N ASP A 163 11.89 18.85 16.11
CA ASP A 163 12.43 18.06 17.22
C ASP A 163 13.97 18.18 17.27
N ALA A 164 14.63 18.28 16.11
CA ALA A 164 16.08 18.48 16.04
C ALA A 164 16.51 19.89 16.49
N ASN A 165 15.71 20.93 16.20
CA ASN A 165 15.98 22.29 16.65
C ASN A 165 15.82 22.48 18.17
N GLU A 166 14.99 21.66 18.84
CA GLU A 166 14.91 21.63 20.30
C GLU A 166 16.12 20.95 20.97
N ILE A 167 16.80 20.05 20.25
CA ILE A 167 17.86 19.20 20.79
C ILE A 167 19.28 19.73 20.52
N THR A 168 19.48 20.75 19.67
CA THR A 168 20.82 21.15 19.20
C THR A 168 21.22 22.61 19.45
N THR A 169 21.48 22.96 20.72
CA THR A 169 22.62 23.84 21.04
C THR A 169 23.92 23.04 20.91
N GLY A 170 24.48 23.01 19.70
CA GLY A 170 25.87 22.61 19.47
C GLY A 170 26.06 21.30 18.67
N ILE A 171 26.89 21.45 17.64
CA ILE A 171 27.51 20.42 16.77
C ILE A 171 26.67 19.98 15.56
N GLY A 172 26.82 20.75 14.48
CA GLY A 172 27.52 20.27 13.27
C GLY A 172 26.75 19.34 12.34
N GLU A 173 26.18 19.94 11.29
CA GLU A 173 26.01 19.37 9.94
C GLU A 173 25.67 17.87 9.84
N MET A 174 24.41 17.53 10.10
CA MET A 174 23.73 16.54 9.27
C MET A 174 22.62 17.25 8.51
N SER A 175 22.95 17.71 7.30
CA SER A 175 21.99 18.25 6.36
C SER A 175 20.83 17.25 6.19
N LEU A 176 19.67 17.66 6.70
CA LEU A 176 18.39 16.99 6.57
C LEU A 176 18.23 16.43 5.16
N ALA A 177 17.89 15.15 5.09
CA ALA A 177 17.60 14.42 3.87
C ALA A 177 16.31 14.92 3.22
N ARG A 178 16.25 16.20 2.83
CA ARG A 178 15.38 16.64 1.74
C ARG A 178 15.84 15.86 0.53
N GLN A 179 15.05 14.85 0.18
CA GLN A 179 15.31 14.02 -0.98
C GLN A 179 15.50 14.95 -2.18
N ARG A 180 16.63 14.80 -2.88
CA ARG A 180 16.87 15.59 -4.09
C ARG A 180 15.79 15.21 -5.09
N PRO A 181 15.18 16.18 -5.79
CA PRO A 181 14.16 15.87 -6.78
C PRO A 181 14.74 14.93 -7.84
N VAL A 182 14.07 13.81 -8.09
CA VAL A 182 14.51 12.80 -9.05
C VAL A 182 13.70 12.93 -10.32
N GLU A 183 14.38 13.08 -11.45
CA GLU A 183 13.74 13.02 -12.76
C GLU A 183 13.63 11.57 -13.23
N ILE A 184 12.41 11.08 -13.36
CA ILE A 184 12.13 9.72 -13.81
C ILE A 184 11.46 9.73 -15.18
N GLN A 185 11.63 8.65 -15.92
CA GLN A 185 10.86 8.38 -17.13
C GLN A 185 9.78 7.34 -16.82
N LEU A 186 8.49 7.67 -16.94
CA LEU A 186 7.38 6.73 -16.73
C LEU A 186 7.41 5.58 -17.77
N LYS A 187 6.58 4.55 -17.54
CA LYS A 187 6.43 3.43 -18.48
C LYS A 187 5.94 3.88 -19.87
N ASP A 188 5.15 4.94 -19.91
CA ASP A 188 4.63 5.55 -21.14
C ASP A 188 5.66 6.44 -21.86
N GLY A 189 6.89 6.53 -21.35
CA GLY A 189 7.99 7.31 -21.92
C GLY A 189 7.99 8.80 -21.52
N LYS A 190 6.93 9.29 -20.86
CA LYS A 190 6.87 10.67 -20.35
C LYS A 190 7.87 10.91 -19.22
N ARG A 191 8.54 12.06 -19.23
CA ARG A 191 9.38 12.53 -18.12
C ARG A 191 8.48 13.05 -16.99
N HIS A 192 8.82 12.72 -15.76
CA HIS A 192 8.12 13.15 -14.56
C HIS A 192 9.15 13.48 -13.49
N ARG A 193 8.98 14.63 -12.82
CA ARG A 193 9.86 15.07 -11.75
C ARG A 193 9.21 14.73 -10.41
N VAL A 194 9.85 13.86 -9.64
CA VAL A 194 9.43 13.49 -8.29
C VAL A 194 10.12 14.41 -7.31
N GLU A 195 9.35 15.29 -6.67
CA GLU A 195 9.84 16.19 -5.63
C GLU A 195 9.81 15.52 -4.25
N ASP A 196 8.75 14.73 -3.99
CA ASP A 196 8.57 13.96 -2.77
C ASP A 196 8.25 12.51 -3.11
N ALA A 197 9.07 11.57 -2.61
CA ALA A 197 8.84 10.15 -2.82
C ALA A 197 7.61 9.63 -2.08
N SER A 198 7.12 10.33 -1.04
CA SER A 198 5.94 9.92 -0.27
C SER A 198 4.61 10.27 -0.96
N LYS A 199 4.65 11.12 -1.99
CA LYS A 199 3.45 11.60 -2.69
C LYS A 199 2.65 10.43 -3.26
N ILE A 200 1.34 10.49 -3.10
CA ILE A 200 0.43 9.41 -3.50
C ILE A 200 0.06 9.55 -4.98
N TYR A 201 0.14 8.44 -5.70
CA TYR A 201 -0.33 8.34 -7.08
C TYR A 201 -1.22 7.12 -7.30
N ILE A 202 -1.99 7.16 -8.38
CA ILE A 202 -2.84 6.05 -8.81
C ILE A 202 -2.02 5.10 -9.69
N ASP A 203 -1.64 3.94 -9.15
CA ASP A 203 -0.89 2.91 -9.90
C ASP A 203 -1.81 2.19 -10.89
N GLN A 204 -2.95 1.74 -10.40
CA GLN A 204 -3.92 1.00 -11.18
C GLN A 204 -5.33 1.52 -10.89
N ALA A 205 -6.15 1.57 -11.94
CA ALA A 205 -7.57 1.85 -11.81
C ALA A 205 -8.34 0.95 -12.77
N TRP A 206 -9.30 0.21 -12.26
CA TRP A 206 -10.16 -0.66 -13.07
C TRP A 206 -11.59 -0.66 -12.57
N VAL A 207 -12.49 -1.21 -13.40
CA VAL A 207 -13.93 -1.18 -13.14
C VAL A 207 -14.47 -2.59 -13.01
N GLY A 208 -15.20 -2.83 -11.92
CA GLY A 208 -15.94 -4.06 -11.66
C GLY A 208 -17.40 -3.96 -12.10
N ARG A 209 -17.99 -5.11 -12.46
CA ARG A 209 -19.44 -5.22 -12.69
C ARG A 209 -20.15 -5.38 -11.35
N GLY A 210 -21.18 -4.59 -11.14
CA GLY A 210 -22.13 -4.73 -10.05
C GLY A 210 -23.40 -5.48 -10.50
N PRO A 211 -24.43 -5.53 -9.63
CA PRO A 211 -25.70 -6.16 -9.97
C PRO A 211 -26.39 -5.43 -11.14
N TYR A 212 -27.05 -6.20 -12.01
CA TYR A 212 -27.86 -5.63 -13.10
C TYR A 212 -29.31 -5.52 -12.67
N GLY A 213 -29.92 -4.36 -12.89
CA GLY A 213 -31.38 -4.25 -12.89
C GLY A 213 -31.97 -4.78 -14.19
N GLN A 214 -33.24 -5.16 -14.17
CA GLN A 214 -33.99 -5.61 -15.35
C GLN A 214 -35.21 -4.72 -15.53
N LEU A 215 -35.42 -4.24 -16.77
CA LEU A 215 -36.60 -3.46 -17.15
C LEU A 215 -37.13 -3.99 -18.49
N PRO A 216 -38.45 -4.17 -18.65
CA PRO A 216 -39.02 -4.53 -19.95
C PRO A 216 -38.90 -3.34 -20.93
N ASP A 217 -38.43 -3.62 -22.15
CA ASP A 217 -38.39 -2.72 -23.31
C ASP A 217 -39.46 -3.18 -24.31
N TYR A 218 -40.61 -2.50 -24.29
CA TYR A 218 -41.75 -2.81 -25.14
C TYR A 218 -41.51 -2.28 -26.56
N ARG A 219 -41.57 -3.16 -27.56
CA ARG A 219 -41.38 -2.82 -28.98
C ARG A 219 -42.62 -3.12 -29.82
N ALA A 220 -42.62 -2.60 -31.04
CA ALA A 220 -43.67 -2.89 -32.01
C ALA A 220 -43.83 -4.40 -32.27
N ARG A 221 -45.03 -4.79 -32.73
CA ARG A 221 -45.41 -6.19 -33.04
C ARG A 221 -45.35 -7.15 -31.84
N GLY A 222 -45.71 -6.67 -30.64
CA GLY A 222 -45.81 -7.49 -29.43
C GLY A 222 -44.48 -8.05 -28.91
N ARG A 223 -43.33 -7.49 -29.35
CA ARG A 223 -42.00 -7.94 -28.91
C ARG A 223 -41.64 -7.23 -27.59
N VAL A 224 -41.21 -8.00 -26.59
CA VAL A 224 -40.68 -7.46 -25.33
C VAL A 224 -39.26 -7.96 -25.14
N PHE A 225 -38.32 -7.02 -24.99
CA PHE A 225 -36.94 -7.33 -24.61
C PHE A 225 -36.69 -6.95 -23.16
N ILE A 226 -35.64 -7.52 -22.55
CA ILE A 226 -35.23 -7.16 -21.20
C ILE A 226 -34.01 -6.25 -21.28
N MET A 227 -34.21 -4.98 -20.97
CA MET A 227 -33.14 -4.00 -20.82
C MET A 227 -32.42 -4.21 -19.49
N ARG A 228 -31.11 -4.50 -19.55
CA ARG A 228 -30.27 -4.68 -18.37
C ARG A 228 -29.64 -3.35 -17.96
N THR A 229 -30.08 -2.78 -16.83
CA THR A 229 -29.51 -1.52 -16.33
C THR A 229 -28.27 -1.81 -15.46
N PRO A 230 -27.07 -1.37 -15.87
CA PRO A 230 -25.85 -1.72 -15.18
C PRO A 230 -25.63 -0.88 -13.93
N TRP A 231 -25.05 -1.52 -12.92
CA TRP A 231 -24.34 -0.87 -11.83
C TRP A 231 -22.89 -1.35 -11.84
N THR A 232 -21.94 -0.50 -11.45
CA THR A 232 -20.51 -0.84 -11.51
C THR A 232 -19.73 -0.18 -10.39
N SER A 233 -18.65 -0.80 -9.94
CA SER A 233 -17.73 -0.25 -8.95
C SER A 233 -16.39 0.12 -9.60
N LEU A 234 -15.73 1.13 -9.06
CA LEU A 234 -14.36 1.52 -9.40
C LEU A 234 -13.42 0.97 -8.32
N SER A 235 -12.34 0.33 -8.73
CA SER A 235 -11.26 -0.08 -7.85
C SER A 235 -9.99 0.66 -8.23
N VAL A 236 -9.31 1.21 -7.22
CA VAL A 236 -8.08 2.00 -7.38
C VAL A 236 -7.02 1.45 -6.43
N VAL A 237 -5.80 1.30 -6.95
CA VAL A 237 -4.61 0.97 -6.16
C VAL A 237 -3.75 2.22 -6.07
N LEU A 238 -3.57 2.70 -4.84
CA LEU A 238 -2.73 3.83 -4.50
C LEU A 238 -1.37 3.33 -4.02
N LYS A 239 -0.31 4.01 -4.48
CA LYS A 239 1.08 3.80 -4.07
C LYS A 239 1.78 5.14 -3.93
N GLU A 240 2.96 5.12 -3.34
CA GLU A 240 3.83 6.29 -3.19
C GLU A 240 4.80 6.40 -4.39
N GLU A 241 5.20 7.61 -4.76
CA GLU A 241 6.15 7.87 -5.86
C GLU A 241 7.49 7.11 -5.69
N ALA A 242 7.88 6.72 -4.47
CA ALA A 242 8.99 5.83 -4.20
C ALA A 242 8.95 4.54 -5.06
N THR A 243 7.77 3.96 -5.28
CA THR A 243 7.58 2.80 -6.15
C THR A 243 7.97 3.11 -7.59
N ARG A 244 7.65 4.31 -8.11
CA ARG A 244 7.98 4.72 -9.48
C ARG A 244 9.47 4.95 -9.65
N VAL A 245 10.13 5.53 -8.66
CA VAL A 245 11.58 5.69 -8.64
C VAL A 245 12.27 4.33 -8.75
N ARG A 246 11.91 3.36 -7.90
CA ARG A 246 12.46 2.00 -7.98
C ARG A 246 12.20 1.35 -9.35
N GLN A 247 10.96 1.41 -9.85
CA GLN A 247 10.62 0.82 -11.16
C GLN A 247 11.38 1.49 -12.32
N TRP A 248 11.75 2.76 -12.19
CA TRP A 248 12.59 3.45 -13.15
C TRP A 248 14.04 3.00 -13.01
N GLU A 249 14.60 2.95 -11.81
CA GLU A 249 15.96 2.45 -11.55
C GLU A 249 16.15 1.02 -12.07
N GLU A 250 15.19 0.12 -11.83
CA GLU A 250 15.23 -1.25 -12.35
C GLU A 250 15.22 -1.29 -13.88
N ARG A 251 14.43 -0.42 -14.51
CA ARG A 251 14.42 -0.31 -15.98
C ARG A 251 15.71 0.28 -16.50
N GLU A 252 16.30 1.25 -15.82
CA GLU A 252 17.58 1.85 -16.18
C GLU A 252 18.73 0.86 -16.03
N VAL A 253 18.80 0.12 -14.92
CA VAL A 253 19.77 -0.96 -14.73
C VAL A 253 19.62 -2.00 -15.84
N LYS A 254 18.38 -2.41 -16.16
CA LYS A 254 18.12 -3.33 -17.25
C LYS A 254 18.52 -2.75 -18.61
N ARG A 255 18.24 -1.48 -18.87
CA ARG A 255 18.60 -0.77 -20.10
C ARG A 255 20.11 -0.66 -20.25
N VAL A 256 20.83 -0.25 -19.20
CA VAL A 256 22.30 -0.17 -19.17
C VAL A 256 22.91 -1.55 -19.38
N LYS A 257 22.37 -2.59 -18.73
CA LYS A 257 22.80 -3.98 -18.94
C LYS A 257 22.61 -4.40 -20.40
N GLN A 258 21.44 -4.15 -20.98
CA GLN A 258 21.16 -4.44 -22.39
C GLN A 258 22.04 -3.67 -23.36
N LEU A 259 22.31 -2.39 -23.08
CA LEU A 259 23.20 -1.57 -23.90
C LEU A 259 24.64 -2.10 -23.86
N LYS A 260 25.12 -2.54 -22.69
CA LYS A 260 26.46 -3.13 -22.53
C LYS A 260 26.58 -4.50 -23.18
N GLU A 261 25.57 -5.37 -23.02
CA GLU A 261 25.59 -6.74 -23.55
C GLU A 261 25.28 -6.80 -25.05
N LYS A 262 24.39 -5.94 -25.53
CA LYS A 262 23.83 -5.97 -26.89
C LYS A 262 24.09 -4.65 -27.60
N VAL A 263 25.35 -4.23 -27.61
CA VAL A 263 25.81 -3.16 -28.50
C VAL A 263 25.56 -3.63 -29.93
N TRP A 264 24.97 -2.76 -30.76
CA TRP A 264 24.81 -3.07 -32.17
C TRP A 264 26.19 -3.16 -32.83
N VAL A 265 26.48 -4.32 -33.41
CA VAL A 265 27.71 -4.58 -34.17
C VAL A 265 27.31 -4.77 -35.64
N PRO A 266 28.00 -4.15 -36.61
CA PRO A 266 27.68 -4.30 -38.03
C PRO A 266 27.64 -5.76 -38.50
N LEU A 267 28.60 -6.58 -38.05
CA LEU A 267 28.67 -8.01 -38.29
C LEU A 267 28.68 -8.76 -36.95
N PRO A 268 27.51 -9.22 -36.46
CA PRO A 268 27.46 -9.98 -35.22
C PRO A 268 27.77 -11.46 -35.45
N ASP A 269 28.56 -12.06 -34.54
CA ASP A 269 28.81 -13.51 -34.50
C ASP A 269 27.55 -14.25 -34.05
N ARG A 270 26.69 -14.59 -35.01
CA ARG A 270 25.50 -15.40 -34.74
C ARG A 270 25.91 -16.86 -34.65
N PRO A 271 25.51 -17.59 -33.60
CA PRO A 271 25.81 -19.01 -33.52
C PRO A 271 25.11 -19.75 -34.66
N ILE A 272 25.83 -20.65 -35.33
CA ILE A 272 25.26 -21.57 -36.31
C ILE A 272 24.33 -22.50 -35.54
N GLN A 273 23.02 -22.40 -35.78
CA GLN A 273 22.01 -23.15 -35.03
C GLN A 273 21.89 -24.62 -35.45
N ILE A 274 22.62 -25.02 -36.49
CA ILE A 274 22.55 -26.36 -37.09
C ILE A 274 23.85 -27.09 -36.78
N GLN A 275 23.72 -28.33 -36.30
CA GLN A 275 24.84 -29.24 -36.13
C GLN A 275 24.89 -30.22 -37.31
N ARG A 276 26.05 -30.35 -37.95
CA ARG A 276 26.36 -31.41 -38.92
C ARG A 276 27.42 -32.33 -38.31
N GLN A 277 27.41 -33.62 -38.68
CA GLN A 277 28.40 -34.58 -38.21
C GLN A 277 29.73 -34.51 -38.97
N TRP A 278 29.82 -33.64 -39.97
CA TRP A 278 31.03 -33.38 -40.74
C TRP A 278 31.28 -31.87 -40.81
N TYR A 279 32.52 -31.51 -41.06
CA TYR A 279 32.92 -30.12 -41.22
C TYR A 279 32.45 -29.56 -42.57
N SER A 280 31.98 -28.32 -42.56
CA SER A 280 31.45 -27.61 -43.74
C SER A 280 31.93 -26.15 -43.75
N TRP A 281 33.20 -25.94 -43.40
CA TRP A 281 33.86 -24.63 -43.29
C TRP A 281 33.52 -23.69 -44.45
#